data_AF-B4IP59-F1
#
_entry.id   AF-B4IP59-F1
#
_cell.length_a   1.000
_cell.length_b   1.000
_cell.length_c   1.000
_cell.angle_alpha   90.00
_cell.angle_beta   90.00
_cell.angle_gamma   90.00
#
_symmetry.space_group_name_H-M   'P 1'
#
loop_
_entity.id
_entity.type
_entity.pdbx_description
1 polymer ?
#
loop_
_entity_poly.entity_id
_entity_poly.type
_entity_poly.pdbx_seq_one_letter_code
_entity_poly.pdbx_strand_id
1 'polypeptide(L)'
;HKEIAQLEALLYKYAELLSEQRAATKENVQRKQARTGGERDDSDVEASESDNEDDPDADDVPYNPKNLPLGWDGKPIPYWLYKLHGLNISYNCEICGNFTYKGPKAFQRHFAEWRHAHGMRCLGIPNTAHFANVTQIEDAITLWEKLKSQKQSERWIADQEEEFEDSLGNVVNRKTFEDLKRQGLL
;
A
#
# COMPACT_ATOMS: atom_id res chain seq x y z
N HIS A 1 -57.86 -0.42 5.41
CA HIS A 1 -57.59 0.49 4.27
C HIS A 1 -57.28 1.94 4.68
N LYS A 2 -57.93 2.52 5.69
CA LYS A 2 -57.68 3.91 6.12
C LYS A 2 -56.26 4.15 6.66
N GLU A 3 -55.74 3.22 7.46
CA GLU A 3 -54.38 3.31 8.03
C GLU A 3 -53.29 3.23 6.95
N ILE A 4 -53.46 2.33 5.97
CA ILE A 4 -52.54 2.21 4.83
C ILE A 4 -52.53 3.52 4.01
N ALA A 5 -53.71 4.08 3.71
CA ALA A 5 -53.81 5.34 2.98
C ALA A 5 -53.18 6.52 3.75
N GLN A 6 -53.26 6.52 5.09
CA GLN A 6 -52.59 7.53 5.92
C GLN A 6 -51.07 7.37 5.90
N LEU A 7 -50.56 6.13 5.98
CA LEU A 7 -49.13 5.85 5.88
C LEU A 7 -48.57 6.21 4.50
N GLU A 8 -49.30 5.90 3.42
CA GLU A 8 -48.91 6.30 2.07
C GLU A 8 -48.81 7.82 1.95
N ALA A 9 -49.81 8.57 2.41
CA ALA A 9 -49.80 10.03 2.38
C ALA A 9 -48.64 10.63 3.19
N LEU A 10 -48.33 10.05 4.37
CA LEU A 10 -47.19 10.46 5.18
C LEU A 10 -45.86 10.16 4.48
N LEU A 11 -45.71 8.98 3.89
CA LEU A 11 -44.52 8.60 3.12
C LEU A 11 -44.28 9.54 1.95
N TYR A 12 -45.32 9.89 1.18
CA TYR A 12 -45.19 10.86 0.10
C TYR A 12 -44.69 12.22 0.60
N LYS A 13 -45.26 12.71 1.71
CA LYS A 13 -44.87 14.00 2.29
C LYS A 13 -43.44 13.99 2.84
N TYR A 14 -43.04 12.93 3.53
CA TYR A 14 -41.66 12.79 4.02
C TYR A 14 -40.66 12.60 2.88
N ALA A 15 -41.04 11.89 1.83
CA ALA A 15 -40.19 11.69 0.65
C ALA A 15 -39.97 13.00 -0.14
N GLU A 16 -40.92 13.94 -0.09
CA GLU A 16 -40.79 15.28 -0.66
C GLU A 16 -39.88 16.16 0.22
N LEU A 17 -40.11 16.16 1.54
CA LEU A 17 -39.29 16.91 2.51
C LEU A 17 -37.82 16.48 2.51
N LEU A 18 -37.55 15.19 2.35
CA LEU A 18 -36.20 14.61 2.32
C LEU A 18 -35.68 14.39 0.89
N SER A 19 -36.18 15.14 -0.09
CA SER A 19 -35.84 14.95 -1.50
C SER A 19 -34.33 15.15 -1.78
N GLU A 20 -33.69 16.10 -1.11
CA GLU A 20 -32.25 16.37 -1.22
C GLU A 20 -31.41 15.20 -0.67
N GLN A 21 -31.72 14.72 0.54
CA GLN A 21 -31.05 13.59 1.18
C GLN A 21 -31.27 12.30 0.38
N ARG A 22 -32.45 12.13 -0.22
CA ARG A 22 -32.75 10.99 -1.11
C ARG A 22 -31.95 11.04 -2.41
N ALA A 23 -31.72 12.23 -2.96
CA ALA A 23 -30.86 12.41 -4.13
C ALA A 23 -29.39 12.13 -3.78
N ALA A 24 -28.90 12.66 -2.65
CA ALA A 24 -27.53 12.45 -2.17
C ALA A 24 -27.22 10.98 -1.89
N THR A 25 -28.14 10.26 -1.24
CA THR A 25 -28.00 8.81 -0.99
C THR A 25 -27.99 8.01 -2.29
N LYS A 26 -28.84 8.37 -3.26
CA LYS A 26 -28.84 7.74 -4.59
C LYS A 26 -27.51 7.93 -5.32
N GLU A 27 -26.96 9.14 -5.30
CA GLU A 27 -25.65 9.44 -5.90
C GLU A 27 -24.54 8.65 -5.20
N ASN A 28 -24.57 8.57 -3.86
CA ASN A 28 -23.60 7.79 -3.09
C ASN A 28 -23.63 6.30 -3.46
N VAL A 29 -24.83 5.72 -3.62
CA VAL A 29 -24.97 4.32 -4.05
C VAL A 29 -24.41 4.11 -5.46
N GLN A 30 -24.68 5.01 -6.40
CA GLN A 30 -24.14 4.93 -7.77
C GLN A 30 -22.62 5.05 -7.77
N ARG A 31 -22.07 5.97 -6.97
CA ARG A 31 -20.62 6.15 -6.79
C ARG A 31 -19.97 4.90 -6.20
N LYS A 32 -20.58 4.27 -5.18
CA LYS A 32 -20.11 3.00 -4.60
C LYS A 32 -20.18 1.83 -5.60
N GLN A 33 -21.20 1.79 -6.46
CA GLN A 33 -21.35 0.75 -7.48
C GLN A 33 -20.33 0.84 -8.62
N ALA A 34 -19.86 2.05 -8.94
CA ALA A 34 -18.88 2.27 -10.02
C ALA A 34 -17.43 1.95 -9.64
N ARG A 35 -17.15 1.66 -8.36
CA ARG A 35 -15.78 1.40 -7.85
C ARG A 35 -15.36 -0.07 -8.01
N THR A 36 -14.06 -0.29 -8.25
CA THR A 36 -13.47 -1.64 -8.32
C THR A 36 -13.14 -2.19 -6.93
N GLY A 37 -13.01 -3.51 -6.79
CA GLY A 37 -13.05 -4.22 -5.50
C GLY A 37 -12.07 -3.76 -4.40
N GLY A 38 -10.96 -3.10 -4.75
CA GLY A 38 -10.02 -2.53 -3.77
C GLY A 38 -10.44 -1.20 -3.16
N GLU A 39 -11.24 -0.39 -3.87
CA GLU A 39 -11.64 0.97 -3.44
C GLU A 39 -12.99 1.00 -2.70
N ARG A 40 -13.61 -0.17 -2.57
CA ARG A 40 -14.89 -0.36 -1.90
C ARG A 40 -14.72 -0.51 -0.38
N ASP A 41 -13.59 -1.09 0.05
CA ASP A 41 -13.24 -1.31 1.45
C ASP A 41 -12.97 0.02 2.18
N ASP A 42 -12.24 0.96 1.57
CA ASP A 42 -11.98 2.30 2.15
C ASP A 42 -13.25 3.15 2.34
N SER A 43 -14.29 2.97 1.51
CA SER A 43 -15.51 3.80 1.56
C SER A 43 -16.53 3.38 2.63
N ASP A 44 -16.47 2.15 3.13
CA ASP A 44 -17.27 1.74 4.30
C ASP A 44 -16.62 2.22 5.60
N VAL A 45 -15.31 2.52 5.58
CA VAL A 45 -14.62 3.20 6.69
C VAL A 45 -15.03 4.68 6.74
N GLU A 46 -15.01 5.40 5.61
CA GLU A 46 -15.39 6.83 5.59
C GLU A 46 -16.90 7.08 5.81
N ALA A 47 -17.78 6.17 5.40
CA ALA A 47 -19.21 6.28 5.71
C ALA A 47 -19.53 6.10 7.21
N SER A 48 -18.61 5.52 7.97
CA SER A 48 -18.69 5.45 9.44
C SER A 48 -18.08 6.67 10.15
N GLU A 49 -17.35 7.53 9.42
CA GLU A 49 -16.74 8.76 9.95
C GLU A 49 -17.61 10.01 9.72
N SER A 50 -18.55 9.99 8.77
CA SER A 50 -19.33 11.18 8.37
C SER A 50 -20.63 11.44 9.16
N ASP A 51 -20.91 10.72 10.25
CA ASP A 51 -22.10 10.93 11.10
C ASP A 51 -21.76 11.58 12.47
N ASN A 52 -20.62 12.27 12.57
CA ASN A 52 -20.21 13.01 13.76
C ASN A 52 -19.94 14.49 13.45
N GLU A 53 -20.87 15.20 12.79
CA GLU A 53 -20.75 16.65 12.56
C GLU A 53 -21.89 17.48 13.15
N ASP A 54 -22.57 17.01 14.20
CA ASP A 54 -23.39 17.85 15.07
C ASP A 54 -23.38 17.30 16.51
N ASP A 55 -22.27 17.49 17.22
CA ASP A 55 -22.28 17.48 18.69
C ASP A 55 -21.70 18.80 19.22
N PRO A 56 -22.53 19.68 19.84
CA PRO A 56 -22.05 20.90 20.48
C PRO A 56 -21.33 20.66 21.82
N ASP A 57 -21.01 19.41 22.18
CA ASP A 57 -20.24 19.07 23.38
C ASP A 57 -18.79 18.70 23.05
N ALA A 58 -18.00 19.71 22.66
CA ALA A 58 -16.55 19.62 22.55
C ALA A 58 -15.86 19.57 23.93
N ASP A 59 -16.27 18.63 24.80
CA ASP A 59 -15.80 18.55 26.18
C ASP A 59 -15.56 17.10 26.69
N ASP A 60 -15.19 16.16 25.83
CA ASP A 60 -14.66 14.88 26.32
C ASP A 60 -13.64 14.25 25.37
N VAL A 61 -12.45 14.86 25.24
CA VAL A 61 -11.25 14.06 24.95
C VAL A 61 -10.97 13.28 26.23
N PRO A 62 -11.22 11.95 26.29
CA PRO A 62 -11.15 11.23 27.54
C PRO A 62 -9.73 11.34 28.09
N TYR A 63 -9.61 11.82 29.34
CA TYR A 63 -8.35 11.99 30.02
C TYR A 63 -7.51 10.69 29.87
N ASN A 64 -6.40 10.79 29.12
CA ASN A 64 -5.46 9.69 28.86
C ASN A 64 -4.18 9.88 29.70
N PRO A 65 -4.24 9.74 31.04
CA PRO A 65 -3.12 10.02 31.94
C PRO A 65 -1.91 9.13 31.72
N LYS A 66 -2.05 8.06 30.92
CA LYS A 66 -0.97 7.10 30.60
C LYS A 66 -0.50 7.17 29.14
N ASN A 67 -1.00 8.12 28.34
CA ASN A 67 -0.68 8.26 26.91
C ASN A 67 -0.70 6.92 26.15
N LEU A 68 -1.69 6.07 26.45
CA LEU A 68 -1.86 4.81 25.73
C LEU A 68 -2.33 5.10 24.30
N PRO A 69 -1.89 4.34 23.28
CA PRO A 69 -2.36 4.53 21.93
C PRO A 69 -3.87 4.34 21.86
N LEU A 70 -4.54 5.26 21.18
CA LEU A 70 -5.99 5.22 20.97
C LEU A 70 -6.31 4.09 19.98
N GLY A 71 -7.40 3.38 20.24
CA GLY A 71 -7.91 2.38 19.30
C GLY A 71 -8.55 3.04 18.08
N TRP A 72 -9.06 2.21 17.17
CA TRP A 72 -9.86 2.64 16.03
C TRP A 72 -11.21 3.29 16.43
N ASP A 73 -11.62 3.15 17.70
CA ASP A 73 -12.84 3.72 18.30
C ASP A 73 -12.58 5.04 19.06
N GLY A 74 -11.38 5.64 18.94
CA GLY A 74 -11.00 6.85 19.67
C GLY A 74 -10.86 6.69 21.19
N LYS A 75 -11.18 5.51 21.73
CA LYS A 75 -11.06 5.18 23.16
C LYS A 75 -9.69 4.56 23.48
N PRO A 76 -9.14 4.79 24.68
CA PRO A 76 -7.89 4.17 25.10
C PRO A 76 -8.04 2.63 25.14
N ILE A 77 -7.12 1.94 24.44
CA ILE A 77 -7.13 0.48 24.34
C ILE A 77 -6.94 -0.13 25.75
N PRO A 78 -7.70 -1.17 26.14
CA PRO A 78 -7.45 -1.88 27.39
C PRO A 78 -5.99 -2.37 27.53
N TYR A 79 -5.40 -2.21 28.72
CA TYR A 79 -3.96 -2.48 28.93
C TYR A 79 -3.53 -3.92 28.63
N TRP A 80 -4.40 -4.90 28.85
CA TRP A 80 -4.13 -6.30 28.52
C TRP A 80 -4.05 -6.51 27.01
N LEU A 81 -4.88 -5.81 26.22
CA LEU A 81 -4.91 -5.87 24.77
C LEU A 81 -3.66 -5.19 24.17
N TYR A 82 -3.24 -4.08 24.78
CA TYR A 82 -1.98 -3.40 24.47
C TYR A 82 -0.75 -4.31 24.65
N LYS A 83 -0.69 -5.06 25.76
CA LYS A 83 0.35 -6.08 26.00
C LYS A 83 0.24 -7.29 25.07
N LEU A 84 -0.97 -7.79 24.85
CA LEU A 84 -1.23 -8.98 24.03
C LEU A 84 -0.77 -8.77 22.57
N HIS A 85 -1.08 -7.61 22.00
CA HIS A 85 -0.70 -7.28 20.63
C HIS A 85 0.70 -6.65 20.50
N GLY A 86 1.45 -6.54 21.61
CA GLY A 86 2.82 -6.03 21.60
C GLY A 86 2.94 -4.56 21.21
N LEU A 87 1.89 -3.74 21.39
CA LEU A 87 1.93 -2.31 21.08
C LEU A 87 2.91 -1.53 21.98
N ASN A 88 3.36 -2.15 23.07
CA ASN A 88 4.41 -1.64 23.96
C ASN A 88 5.82 -1.73 23.38
N ILE A 89 6.00 -2.41 22.25
CA ILE A 89 7.29 -2.56 21.59
C ILE A 89 7.34 -1.56 20.43
N SER A 90 8.30 -0.66 20.47
CA SER A 90 8.58 0.31 19.40
C SER A 90 9.65 -0.24 18.46
N TYR A 91 9.39 -0.16 17.16
CA TYR A 91 10.33 -0.46 16.09
C TYR A 91 10.62 0.81 15.30
N ASN A 92 11.87 1.01 14.90
CA ASN A 92 12.27 2.17 14.12
C ASN A 92 12.63 1.73 12.70
N CYS A 93 12.28 2.54 11.70
CA CYS A 93 12.66 2.31 10.31
C CYS A 93 13.43 3.52 9.77
N GLU A 94 14.70 3.32 9.42
CA GLU A 94 15.59 4.38 8.94
C GLU A 94 15.19 4.87 7.55
N ILE A 95 14.81 3.95 6.65
CA ILE A 95 14.32 4.26 5.29
C ILE A 95 13.09 5.17 5.32
N CYS A 96 12.29 5.11 6.38
CA CYS A 96 11.12 5.98 6.60
C CYS A 96 11.47 7.31 7.32
N GLY A 97 12.74 7.70 7.41
CA GLY A 97 13.20 8.88 8.14
C GLY A 97 13.22 8.68 9.66
N ASN A 98 13.67 7.51 10.13
CA ASN A 98 13.67 7.12 11.54
C ASN A 98 12.29 7.18 12.21
N PHE A 99 11.23 6.90 11.44
CA PHE A 99 9.88 6.86 11.99
C PHE A 99 9.69 5.63 12.90
N THR A 100 9.05 5.86 14.04
CA THR A 100 8.78 4.82 15.05
C THR A 100 7.38 4.23 14.85
N TYR A 101 7.33 2.91 14.65
CA TYR A 101 6.11 2.12 14.57
C TYR A 101 5.87 1.40 15.91
N LYS A 102 4.63 1.44 16.40
CA LYS A 102 4.22 0.74 17.62
C LYS A 102 3.64 -0.64 17.29
N GLY A 103 4.32 -1.67 17.76
CA GLY A 103 3.92 -3.06 17.66
C GLY A 103 4.30 -3.74 16.34
N PRO A 104 4.43 -5.10 16.37
CA PRO A 104 4.92 -5.86 15.22
C PRO A 104 4.00 -5.79 14.00
N LYS A 105 2.68 -5.74 14.20
CA LYS A 105 1.70 -5.75 13.09
C LYS A 105 1.77 -4.47 12.25
N ALA A 106 1.83 -3.31 12.91
CA ALA A 106 2.02 -2.03 12.22
C ALA A 106 3.37 -1.98 11.50
N PHE A 107 4.41 -2.48 12.18
CA PHE A 107 5.75 -2.59 11.61
C PHE A 107 5.85 -3.65 10.49
N GLN A 108 4.97 -4.62 10.35
CA GLN A 108 4.98 -5.49 9.16
C GLN A 108 4.23 -4.84 8.00
N ARG A 109 3.12 -4.15 8.29
CA ARG A 109 2.32 -3.47 7.27
C ARG A 109 3.07 -2.33 6.60
N HIS A 110 3.93 -1.61 7.34
CA HIS A 110 4.58 -0.41 6.81
C HIS A 110 5.47 -0.64 5.58
N PHE A 111 5.99 -1.86 5.35
CA PHE A 111 6.79 -2.17 4.16
C PHE A 111 6.00 -1.99 2.85
N ALA A 112 4.68 -2.19 2.90
CA ALA A 112 3.78 -1.98 1.77
C ALA A 112 3.15 -0.58 1.74
N GLU A 113 3.34 0.23 2.79
CA GLU A 113 2.78 1.57 2.87
C GLU A 113 3.55 2.55 1.98
N TRP A 114 2.86 3.59 1.51
CA TRP A 114 3.41 4.59 0.60
C TRP A 114 4.71 5.23 1.12
N ARG A 115 4.80 5.49 2.43
CA ARG A 115 5.98 6.14 3.03
C ARG A 115 7.25 5.31 2.81
N HIS A 116 7.20 4.01 3.08
CA HIS A 116 8.35 3.12 2.90
C HIS A 116 8.67 2.95 1.41
N ALA A 117 7.64 2.76 0.58
CA ALA A 117 7.79 2.66 -0.88
C ALA A 117 8.43 3.93 -1.48
N HIS A 118 8.07 5.10 -0.96
CA HIS A 118 8.66 6.38 -1.36
C HIS A 118 10.13 6.47 -0.91
N GLY A 119 10.45 6.09 0.33
CA GLY A 119 11.83 6.02 0.81
C GLY A 119 12.71 5.12 -0.07
N MET A 120 12.23 3.92 -0.39
CA MET A 120 12.90 2.99 -1.31
C MET A 120 13.09 3.59 -2.72
N ARG A 121 12.09 4.31 -3.23
CA ARG A 121 12.17 5.00 -4.53
C ARG A 121 13.23 6.10 -4.52
N CYS A 122 13.37 6.85 -3.44
CA CYS A 122 14.42 7.87 -3.30
C CYS A 122 15.83 7.27 -3.31
N LEU A 123 15.98 6.02 -2.83
CA LEU A 123 17.23 5.25 -2.90
C LEU A 123 17.47 4.61 -4.28
N GLY A 124 16.50 4.67 -5.21
CA GLY A 124 16.57 4.01 -6.50
C GLY A 124 16.42 2.49 -6.44
N ILE A 125 15.88 1.96 -5.33
CA ILE A 125 15.67 0.53 -5.10
C ILE A 125 14.19 0.19 -5.32
N PRO A 126 13.85 -0.83 -6.14
CA PRO A 126 12.46 -1.23 -6.32
C PRO A 126 11.90 -1.89 -5.05
N ASN A 127 10.74 -1.41 -4.56
CA ASN A 127 10.07 -2.00 -3.40
C ASN A 127 9.45 -3.36 -3.77
N THR A 128 10.20 -4.43 -3.53
CA THR A 128 9.81 -5.82 -3.80
C THR A 128 9.89 -6.63 -2.51
N ALA A 129 9.27 -7.82 -2.50
CA ALA A 129 9.27 -8.71 -1.33
C ALA A 129 10.68 -9.10 -0.83
N HIS A 130 11.72 -9.01 -1.68
CA HIS A 130 13.11 -9.23 -1.28
C HIS A 130 13.60 -8.27 -0.19
N PHE A 131 13.00 -7.07 -0.10
CA PHE A 131 13.36 -6.05 0.87
C PHE A 131 12.46 -6.05 2.11
N ALA A 132 11.62 -7.08 2.28
CA ALA A 132 10.84 -7.23 3.50
C ALA A 132 11.79 -7.34 4.72
N ASN A 133 11.44 -6.66 5.81
CA ASN A 133 12.23 -6.58 7.04
C ASN A 133 13.54 -5.76 6.97
N VAL A 134 13.86 -5.14 5.82
CA VAL A 134 15.04 -4.27 5.70
C VAL A 134 14.68 -2.87 6.20
N THR A 135 15.35 -2.41 7.25
CA THR A 135 15.08 -1.09 7.87
C THR A 135 16.20 -0.10 7.68
N GLN A 136 17.45 -0.57 7.63
CA GLN A 136 18.63 0.26 7.50
C GLN A 136 18.90 0.57 6.03
N ILE A 137 19.38 1.79 5.77
CA ILE A 137 19.65 2.24 4.40
C ILE A 137 20.86 1.49 3.83
N GLU A 138 21.91 1.30 4.64
CA GLU A 138 23.14 0.60 4.24
C GLU A 138 22.88 -0.86 3.84
N ASP A 139 22.05 -1.56 4.62
CA ASP A 139 21.64 -2.93 4.34
C ASP A 139 20.85 -3.04 3.03
N ALA A 140 19.94 -2.09 2.79
CA ALA A 140 19.14 -2.05 1.57
C ALA A 140 20.01 -1.87 0.33
N ILE A 141 20.98 -0.97 0.37
CA ILE A 141 21.92 -0.72 -0.73
C ILE A 141 22.78 -1.97 -0.98
N THR A 142 23.36 -2.55 0.08
CA THR A 142 24.20 -3.74 -0.02
C THR A 142 23.45 -4.93 -0.60
N LEU A 143 22.20 -5.13 -0.19
CA LEU A 143 21.34 -6.18 -0.71
C LEU A 143 20.99 -5.95 -2.19
N TRP A 144 20.71 -4.69 -2.55
CA TRP A 144 20.39 -4.33 -3.93
C TRP A 144 21.56 -4.54 -4.88
N GLU A 145 22.78 -4.17 -4.49
CA GLU A 145 23.99 -4.39 -5.29
C GLU A 145 24.24 -5.88 -5.53
N LYS A 146 24.09 -6.72 -4.49
CA LYS A 146 24.20 -8.18 -4.61
C LYS A 146 23.17 -8.75 -5.57
N LEU A 147 21.90 -8.38 -5.41
CA LEU A 147 20.81 -8.84 -6.29
C LEU A 147 21.01 -8.38 -7.74
N LYS A 148 21.51 -7.16 -7.94
CA LYS A 148 21.79 -6.62 -9.27
C LYS A 148 22.93 -7.38 -9.93
N SER A 149 24.01 -7.68 -9.22
CA SER A 149 25.13 -8.48 -9.72
C SER A 149 24.67 -9.90 -10.08
N GLN A 150 23.88 -10.54 -9.21
CA GLN A 150 23.38 -11.89 -9.45
C GLN A 150 22.46 -11.95 -10.68
N LYS A 151 21.52 -11.00 -10.80
CA LYS A 151 20.66 -10.92 -12.00
C LYS A 151 21.43 -10.62 -13.27
N GLN A 152 22.52 -9.84 -13.19
CA GLN A 152 23.38 -9.59 -14.35
C GLN A 152 24.14 -10.84 -14.78
N SER A 153 24.63 -11.66 -13.84
CA SER A 153 25.29 -12.93 -14.16
C SER A 153 24.34 -14.00 -14.67
N GLU A 154 23.08 -14.00 -14.23
CA GLU A 154 22.06 -14.97 -14.70
C GLU A 154 21.46 -14.56 -16.05
N ARG A 155 21.64 -13.31 -16.46
CA ARG A 155 21.12 -12.81 -17.72
C ARG A 155 22.01 -13.30 -18.85
N TRP A 156 21.52 -14.26 -19.62
CA TRP A 156 22.15 -14.69 -20.87
C TRP A 156 22.31 -13.52 -21.85
N ILE A 157 23.54 -13.26 -22.28
CA ILE A 157 23.87 -12.21 -23.26
C ILE A 157 24.24 -12.88 -24.59
N ALA A 158 23.29 -12.92 -25.53
CA ALA A 158 23.48 -13.51 -26.87
C ALA A 158 24.79 -13.09 -27.54
N ASP A 159 25.10 -11.79 -27.52
CA ASP A 159 26.30 -11.25 -28.17
C ASP A 159 27.62 -11.80 -27.62
N GLN A 160 27.64 -12.24 -26.36
CA GLN A 160 28.83 -12.75 -25.67
C GLN A 160 28.83 -14.26 -25.50
N GLU A 161 27.66 -14.87 -25.28
CA GLU A 161 27.50 -16.28 -24.92
C GLU A 161 27.01 -17.16 -26.08
N GLU A 162 26.49 -16.58 -27.17
CA GLU A 162 26.14 -17.33 -28.38
C GLU A 162 27.38 -17.54 -29.24
N GLU A 163 27.72 -18.80 -29.48
CA GLU A 163 28.89 -19.21 -30.24
C GLU A 163 28.50 -19.56 -31.68
N PHE A 164 29.27 -19.04 -32.64
CA PHE A 164 29.16 -19.33 -34.07
C PHE A 164 30.46 -19.99 -34.55
N GLU A 165 30.32 -20.98 -35.43
CA GLU A 165 31.43 -21.64 -36.11
C GLU A 165 31.65 -20.99 -37.48
N ASP A 166 32.90 -20.61 -37.78
CA ASP A 166 33.26 -20.12 -39.12
C ASP A 166 33.44 -21.27 -40.13
N SER A 167 33.64 -20.93 -41.42
CA SER A 167 33.88 -21.93 -42.46
C SER A 167 35.19 -22.72 -42.31
N LEU A 168 36.08 -22.29 -41.42
CA LEU A 168 37.35 -22.92 -41.08
C LEU A 168 37.26 -23.78 -39.80
N GLY A 169 36.09 -23.82 -39.13
CA GLY A 169 35.85 -24.56 -37.90
C GLY A 169 36.27 -23.83 -36.61
N ASN A 170 36.57 -22.53 -36.68
CA ASN A 170 36.87 -21.74 -35.48
C ASN A 170 35.59 -21.29 -34.79
N VAL A 171 35.53 -21.45 -33.48
CA VAL A 171 34.39 -21.01 -32.66
C VAL A 171 34.65 -19.60 -32.14
N VAL A 172 33.74 -18.68 -32.46
CA VAL A 172 33.80 -17.27 -32.07
C VAL A 172 32.44 -16.82 -31.52
N ASN A 173 32.42 -15.83 -30.63
CA ASN A 173 31.16 -15.29 -30.14
C ASN A 173 30.42 -14.54 -31.26
N ARG A 174 29.10 -14.44 -31.16
CA ARG A 174 28.24 -13.78 -32.15
C ARG A 174 28.73 -12.40 -32.54
N LYS A 175 29.12 -11.58 -31.56
CA LYS A 175 29.57 -10.21 -31.82
C LYS A 175 30.82 -10.18 -32.71
N THR A 176 31.83 -11.00 -32.38
CA THR A 176 33.04 -11.09 -33.20
C THR A 176 32.73 -11.69 -34.58
N PHE A 177 31.83 -12.66 -34.67
CA PHE A 177 31.39 -13.20 -35.94
C PHE A 177 30.73 -12.12 -36.82
N GLU A 178 29.79 -11.35 -36.28
CA GLU A 178 29.11 -10.28 -37.01
C GLU A 178 30.08 -9.15 -37.41
N ASP A 179 31.01 -8.78 -36.54
CA ASP A 179 32.03 -7.75 -36.83
C ASP A 179 33.00 -8.20 -37.92
N LEU A 180 33.50 -9.44 -37.85
CA LEU A 180 34.36 -10.03 -38.89
C LEU A 180 33.63 -10.16 -40.22
N LYS A 181 32.35 -10.56 -40.20
CA LYS A 181 31.51 -10.66 -41.39
C LYS A 181 31.29 -9.29 -42.05
N ARG A 182 31.06 -8.24 -41.26
CA ARG A 182 30.95 -6.86 -41.77
C ARG A 182 32.25 -6.34 -42.38
N GLN A 183 33.39 -6.79 -41.87
CA GLN A 183 34.72 -6.47 -42.39
C GLN A 183 35.11 -7.32 -43.61
N GLY A 184 34.34 -8.36 -43.94
CA GLY A 184 34.63 -9.29 -45.04
C GLY A 184 35.78 -10.26 -44.72
N LEU A 185 36.00 -10.56 -43.43
CA LEU A 185 37.07 -11.42 -42.91
C LEU A 185 36.60 -12.84 -42.57
N LEU A 186 35.37 -13.19 -42.94
CA LEU A 186 34.72 -14.50 -42.75
C LEU A 186 34.16 -15.02 -44.07
#